data_AF-A0A933M070-F1
#
_entry.id   AF-A0A933M070-F1
#
_cell.length_a   1.000
_cell.length_b   1.000
_cell.length_c   1.000
_cell.angle_alpha   90.00
_cell.angle_beta   90.00
_cell.angle_gamma   90.00
#
_symmetry.space_group_name_H-M   'P 1'
#
loop_
_entity.id
_entity.type
_entity.pdbx_description
1 polymer ?
#
loop_
_entity_poly.entity_id
_entity_poly.type
_entity_poly.pdbx_seq_one_letter_code
_entity_poly.pdbx_strand_id
1 'polypeptide(L)'
;LAAPPDFHPAHAHPLGIVTDDTAQTLLIAHIIMRGETLTPENVAAALVKWNDEKSLQTHYIGPSTRRALVQLKEGVSPRETGKSGTTNGAAMRVAAIGIVNAGNFDRLLNDVIAASAPTHNTRNAIQGGAAVACAIAEAMSPNSTVETVIAAAQRGAIRGREHGAWSWCTPLEKRIELAVKFACEGYDLDDSLQKIYDYVGTGLDPAESVAAAFGVVAAARGNATTAIQAGVNIGGDTDTVASIAGAICGALHGIESLDQNLVREVEQVNGFNLEAVARELVRPHPKWIDSSGGSLDGFLNPLTAAGLSALEFTLNPDEEWEEMIALAEQCVRLGYRCHFHSPYKDPFNAEGFASNRHDEIKQLYAPVFTLIEHWASEANLFPAVVIHGAHGKTSQTQLAADTWHFLGWALTKTTRAQLMLENLPPKAGYNRVGETHEQVLEIVRGLNHPRLNVCWDLGHDVLQGYTQLPSEDFLKAVRHVHIHDINDAGEDHFPLVYGNVPWQKNLRALKRANFSGAVTMEINGHRASRLDHLQQRLADSFTMMRKVVMDTV
;
A
#
# COMPACT_ATOMS: atom_id res chain seq x y z
N LEU A 1 6.10 3.04 34.27
CA LEU A 1 5.81 1.59 34.29
C LEU A 1 5.86 1.08 35.74
N ALA A 2 5.09 0.04 36.08
CA ALA A 2 5.10 -0.58 37.42
C ALA A 2 5.33 -2.10 37.28
N ALA A 3 6.09 -2.68 38.21
CA ALA A 3 6.27 -4.12 38.24
C ALA A 3 4.97 -4.79 38.73
N PRO A 4 4.60 -5.97 38.20
CA PRO A 4 3.49 -6.74 38.76
C PRO A 4 3.86 -7.22 40.17
N PRO A 5 2.90 -7.69 40.99
CA PRO A 5 3.19 -8.20 42.34
C PRO A 5 4.23 -9.32 42.35
N ASP A 6 4.96 -9.48 43.46
CA ASP A 6 6.08 -10.44 43.59
C ASP A 6 5.72 -11.91 43.28
N PHE A 7 4.44 -12.28 43.40
CA PHE A 7 3.95 -13.62 43.06
C PHE A 7 3.75 -13.84 41.56
N HIS A 8 3.73 -12.77 40.74
CA HIS A 8 3.44 -12.84 39.32
C HIS A 8 4.68 -13.30 38.54
N PRO A 9 4.56 -14.24 37.59
CA PRO A 9 5.70 -14.77 36.84
C PRO A 9 6.54 -13.70 36.13
N ALA A 10 5.92 -12.59 35.74
CA ALA A 10 6.60 -11.47 35.08
C ALA A 10 7.28 -10.47 36.02
N HIS A 11 7.20 -10.64 37.34
CA HIS A 11 7.80 -9.71 38.31
C HIS A 11 9.32 -9.55 38.14
N ALA A 12 10.00 -10.64 37.76
CA ALA A 12 11.45 -10.65 37.60
C ALA A 12 11.95 -10.04 36.29
N HIS A 13 11.05 -9.60 35.39
CA HIS A 13 11.43 -9.04 34.11
C HIS A 13 11.71 -7.54 34.18
N PRO A 14 12.60 -7.00 33.34
CA PRO A 14 12.79 -5.55 33.22
C PRO A 14 11.48 -4.85 32.85
N LEU A 15 11.25 -3.68 33.44
CA LEU A 15 10.12 -2.83 33.06
C LEU A 15 10.25 -2.43 31.58
N GLY A 16 9.12 -2.45 30.86
CA GLY A 16 9.05 -2.04 29.46
C GLY A 16 9.33 -3.15 28.46
N ILE A 17 9.70 -4.36 28.93
CA ILE A 17 9.90 -5.49 28.05
C ILE A 17 8.57 -6.00 27.49
N VAL A 18 8.55 -6.37 26.21
CA VAL A 18 7.35 -6.93 25.57
C VAL A 18 7.24 -8.45 25.80
N THR A 19 6.04 -9.00 25.56
CA THR A 19 5.73 -10.44 25.67
C THR A 19 5.55 -11.09 24.29
N ASP A 20 5.06 -12.33 24.24
CA ASP A 20 4.82 -13.06 22.99
C ASP A 20 3.78 -12.40 22.08
N ASP A 21 2.86 -11.60 22.63
CA ASP A 21 1.89 -10.81 21.88
C ASP A 21 2.55 -9.89 20.85
N THR A 22 3.49 -9.05 21.32
CA THR A 22 4.22 -8.13 20.44
C THR A 22 5.17 -8.88 19.52
N ALA A 23 5.88 -9.89 20.05
CA ALA A 23 6.82 -10.67 19.26
C ALA A 23 6.15 -11.34 18.05
N GLN A 24 4.99 -11.96 18.27
CA GLN A 24 4.24 -12.61 17.19
C GLN A 24 3.53 -11.61 16.29
N THR A 25 3.07 -10.47 16.81
CA THR A 25 2.54 -9.37 15.96
C THR A 25 3.61 -8.88 15.00
N LEU A 26 4.82 -8.59 15.49
CA LEU A 26 5.94 -8.16 14.67
C LEU A 26 6.35 -9.23 13.67
N LEU A 27 6.35 -10.50 14.05
CA LEU A 27 6.63 -11.60 13.11
C LEU A 27 5.65 -11.58 11.92
N ILE A 28 4.36 -11.43 12.18
CA ILE A 28 3.34 -11.32 11.12
C ILE A 28 3.60 -10.06 10.28
N ALA A 29 3.86 -8.91 10.92
CA ALA A 29 4.20 -7.67 10.23
C ALA A 29 5.41 -7.84 9.29
N HIS A 30 6.50 -8.47 9.73
CA HIS A 30 7.69 -8.69 8.91
C HIS A 30 7.46 -9.65 7.74
N ILE A 31 6.52 -10.60 7.83
CA ILE A 31 6.11 -11.41 6.67
C ILE A 31 5.42 -10.51 5.65
N ILE A 32 4.45 -9.71 6.10
CA ILE A 32 3.70 -8.78 5.24
C ILE A 32 4.63 -7.74 4.59
N MET A 33 5.54 -7.14 5.35
CA MET A 33 6.50 -6.14 4.87
C MET A 33 7.48 -6.68 3.82
N ARG A 34 7.72 -7.99 3.79
CA ARG A 34 8.52 -8.64 2.73
C ARG A 34 7.72 -8.87 1.44
N GLY A 35 6.45 -8.46 1.41
CA GLY A 35 5.54 -8.68 0.28
C GLY A 35 5.12 -10.14 0.11
N GLU A 36 5.28 -10.95 1.16
CA GLU A 36 4.91 -12.38 1.14
C GLU A 36 3.43 -12.54 1.47
N THR A 37 2.73 -13.42 0.74
CA THR A 37 1.39 -13.88 1.14
C THR A 37 1.49 -14.68 2.43
N LEU A 38 0.57 -14.45 3.38
CA LEU A 38 0.51 -15.23 4.60
C LEU A 38 0.06 -16.66 4.29
N THR A 39 0.87 -17.62 4.71
CA THR A 39 0.57 -19.05 4.60
C THR A 39 0.80 -19.73 5.95
N PRO A 40 0.10 -20.83 6.27
CA PRO A 40 0.43 -21.62 7.45
C PRO A 40 1.90 -21.99 7.51
N GLU A 41 2.52 -22.27 6.36
CA GLU A 41 3.90 -22.70 6.24
C GLU A 41 4.92 -21.60 6.60
N ASN A 42 4.84 -20.40 6.02
CA ASN A 42 5.78 -19.32 6.34
C ASN A 42 5.57 -18.77 7.76
N VAL A 43 4.33 -18.72 8.25
CA VAL A 43 4.02 -18.32 9.62
C VAL A 43 4.59 -19.34 10.61
N ALA A 44 4.43 -20.64 10.37
CA ALA A 44 5.02 -21.67 11.21
C ALA A 44 6.56 -21.62 11.23
N ALA A 45 7.18 -21.45 10.06
CA ALA A 45 8.63 -21.35 9.96
C ALA A 45 9.16 -20.15 10.77
N ALA A 46 8.49 -19.00 10.67
CA ALA A 46 8.86 -17.82 11.43
C ALA A 46 8.64 -18.02 12.94
N LEU A 47 7.57 -18.70 13.36
CA LEU A 47 7.30 -18.99 14.78
C LEU A 47 8.35 -19.94 15.38
N VAL A 48 8.75 -20.97 14.63
CA VAL A 48 9.81 -21.90 15.04
C VAL A 48 11.14 -21.16 15.16
N LYS A 49 11.49 -20.34 14.16
CA LYS A 49 12.71 -19.52 14.16
C LYS A 49 12.75 -18.59 15.38
N TRP A 50 11.66 -17.87 15.65
CA TRP A 50 11.54 -17.01 16.84
C TRP A 50 11.75 -17.79 18.15
N ASN A 51 11.14 -18.97 18.27
CA ASN A 51 11.28 -19.82 19.45
C ASN A 51 12.71 -20.39 19.63
N ASP A 52 13.46 -20.61 18.54
CA ASP A 52 14.83 -21.12 18.57
C ASP A 52 15.86 -20.04 18.88
N GLU A 53 15.71 -18.85 18.30
CA GLU A 53 16.70 -17.79 18.42
C GLU A 53 16.71 -17.14 19.81
N LYS A 54 15.68 -17.34 20.63
CA LYS A 54 15.45 -16.58 21.88
C LYS A 54 15.62 -15.06 21.68
N SER A 55 15.48 -14.58 20.43
CA SER A 55 15.97 -13.28 19.95
C SER A 55 15.09 -12.12 20.40
N LEU A 56 13.90 -12.43 20.90
CA LEU A 56 13.10 -11.55 21.73
C LEU A 56 13.07 -12.20 23.10
N GLN A 57 13.46 -11.45 24.13
CA GLN A 57 13.71 -11.90 25.50
C GLN A 57 12.44 -12.36 26.25
N THR A 58 11.57 -13.14 25.61
CA THR A 58 10.24 -13.47 26.09
C THR A 58 10.23 -14.87 26.70
N HIS A 59 10.16 -14.95 28.03
CA HIS A 59 9.94 -16.22 28.75
C HIS A 59 8.47 -16.66 28.74
N TYR A 60 7.57 -15.81 28.24
CA TYR A 60 6.14 -16.04 28.18
C TYR A 60 5.77 -16.64 26.81
N ILE A 61 5.22 -17.86 26.82
CA ILE A 61 4.64 -18.51 25.65
C ILE A 61 3.40 -19.25 26.14
N GLY A 62 2.24 -18.85 25.61
CA GLY A 62 0.95 -19.46 25.95
C GLY A 62 0.90 -20.98 25.69
N PRO A 63 0.03 -21.73 26.40
CA PRO A 63 0.02 -23.19 26.38
C PRO A 63 -0.28 -23.78 24.99
N SER A 64 -1.18 -23.16 24.22
CA SER A 64 -1.52 -23.61 22.86
C SER A 64 -0.35 -23.42 21.89
N THR A 65 0.28 -22.24 21.90
CA THR A 65 1.46 -21.94 21.07
C THR A 65 2.62 -22.86 21.42
N ARG A 66 2.90 -23.09 22.70
CA ARG A 66 3.95 -24.00 23.16
C ARG A 66 3.74 -25.42 22.63
N ARG A 67 2.52 -25.95 22.76
CA ARG A 67 2.17 -27.29 22.25
C ARG A 67 2.34 -27.38 20.74
N ALA A 68 1.90 -26.37 20.00
CA ALA A 68 2.05 -26.32 18.55
C ALA A 68 3.52 -26.25 18.12
N LEU A 69 4.35 -25.44 18.78
CA LEU A 69 5.78 -25.33 18.48
C LEU A 69 6.54 -26.65 18.67
N VAL A 70 6.17 -27.45 19.68
CA VAL A 70 6.74 -28.80 19.85
C VAL A 70 6.41 -29.68 18.65
N GLN A 71 5.14 -29.74 18.25
CA GLN A 71 4.71 -30.55 17.10
C GLN A 71 5.32 -30.08 15.77
N LEU A 72 5.44 -28.76 15.56
CA LEU A 72 6.07 -28.19 14.38
C LEU A 72 7.55 -28.61 14.28
N LYS A 73 8.27 -28.61 15.40
CA LYS A 73 9.67 -29.08 15.47
C LYS A 73 9.81 -30.58 15.24
N GLU A 74 8.79 -31.35 15.57
CA GLU A 74 8.69 -32.80 15.27
C GLU A 74 8.29 -33.09 13.80
N GLY A 75 8.05 -32.04 12.99
CA GLY A 75 7.72 -32.17 11.56
C GLY A 75 6.23 -32.35 11.26
N VAL A 76 5.35 -32.15 12.24
CA VAL A 76 3.90 -32.15 12.01
C VAL A 76 3.51 -30.95 11.15
N SER A 77 2.61 -31.16 10.20
CA SER A 77 2.16 -30.11 9.27
C SER A 77 1.58 -28.89 10.02
N PRO A 78 1.96 -27.65 9.64
CA PRO A 78 1.38 -26.41 10.17
C PRO A 78 -0.14 -26.30 10.07
N ARG A 79 -0.79 -27.08 9.20
CA ARG A 79 -2.25 -27.09 9.04
C ARG A 79 -2.94 -27.98 10.08
N GLU A 80 -2.19 -28.85 10.74
CA GLU A 80 -2.67 -29.83 11.72
C GLU A 80 -2.37 -29.42 13.16
N THR A 81 -1.21 -28.80 13.41
CA THR A 81 -0.71 -28.48 14.77
C THR A 81 -1.63 -27.57 15.57
N GLY A 82 -2.34 -26.65 14.90
CA GLY A 82 -3.24 -25.70 15.56
C GLY A 82 -4.62 -26.24 15.94
N LYS A 83 -5.00 -27.47 15.56
CA LYS A 83 -6.38 -27.98 15.71
C LYS A 83 -6.86 -28.16 17.16
N SER A 84 -5.96 -28.01 18.14
CA SER A 84 -6.26 -28.04 19.58
C SER A 84 -5.97 -26.72 20.30
N GLY A 85 -5.68 -25.64 19.57
CA GLY A 85 -5.41 -24.33 20.14
C GLY A 85 -6.70 -23.54 20.32
N THR A 86 -7.14 -23.37 21.57
CA THR A 86 -8.41 -22.71 21.92
C THR A 86 -8.23 -21.39 22.66
N THR A 87 -6.99 -20.99 22.95
CA THR A 87 -6.65 -19.72 23.61
C THR A 87 -6.64 -18.54 22.64
N ASN A 88 -6.50 -17.33 23.15
CA ASN A 88 -6.53 -16.05 22.43
C ASN A 88 -5.31 -15.71 21.57
N GLY A 89 -4.30 -16.59 21.46
CA GLY A 89 -3.08 -16.31 20.71
C GLY A 89 -3.26 -16.06 19.21
N ALA A 90 -4.41 -16.42 18.64
CA ALA A 90 -4.81 -15.96 17.31
C ALA A 90 -5.16 -14.47 17.29
N ALA A 91 -5.89 -13.99 18.30
CA ALA A 91 -6.38 -12.61 18.39
C ALA A 91 -5.30 -11.60 18.75
N MET A 92 -4.33 -11.98 19.59
CA MET A 92 -3.29 -11.05 20.05
C MET A 92 -2.32 -10.60 18.95
N ARG A 93 -2.22 -11.34 17.83
CA ARG A 93 -1.17 -11.14 16.80
C ARG A 93 -1.67 -10.65 15.44
N VAL A 94 -2.95 -10.31 15.30
CA VAL A 94 -3.58 -9.99 14.01
C VAL A 94 -3.64 -8.48 13.70
N ALA A 95 -3.06 -7.63 14.55
CA ALA A 95 -3.13 -6.18 14.37
C ALA A 95 -2.62 -5.74 12.97
N ALA A 96 -1.46 -6.25 12.55
CA ALA A 96 -0.90 -5.98 11.22
C ALA A 96 -1.83 -6.42 10.08
N ILE A 97 -2.55 -7.54 10.23
CA ILE A 97 -3.50 -8.04 9.23
C ILE A 97 -4.69 -7.10 9.09
N GLY A 98 -5.20 -6.56 10.22
CA GLY A 98 -6.26 -5.56 10.21
C GLY A 98 -5.84 -4.28 9.50
N ILE A 99 -4.62 -3.80 9.78
CA ILE A 99 -4.07 -2.57 9.17
C ILE A 99 -4.00 -2.70 7.64
N VAL A 100 -3.40 -3.77 7.11
CA VAL A 100 -3.15 -3.89 5.66
C VAL A 100 -4.37 -4.29 4.83
N ASN A 101 -5.43 -4.80 5.47
CA ASN A 101 -6.64 -5.25 4.78
C ASN A 101 -7.86 -4.33 4.99
N ALA A 102 -7.63 -3.06 5.35
CA ALA A 102 -8.69 -2.06 5.43
C ALA A 102 -9.48 -2.01 4.11
N GLY A 103 -10.80 -2.24 4.17
CA GLY A 103 -11.68 -2.29 3.00
C GLY A 103 -11.69 -3.62 2.21
N ASN A 104 -10.91 -4.64 2.57
CA ASN A 104 -10.89 -5.95 1.90
C ASN A 104 -11.15 -7.10 2.89
N PHE A 105 -12.43 -7.39 3.12
CA PHE A 105 -12.86 -8.39 4.10
C PHE A 105 -12.42 -9.82 3.76
N ASP A 106 -12.50 -10.22 2.49
CA ASP A 106 -12.19 -11.61 2.11
C ASP A 106 -10.70 -11.92 2.28
N ARG A 107 -9.82 -10.98 1.90
CA ARG A 107 -8.38 -11.12 2.12
C ARG A 107 -8.04 -11.13 3.61
N LEU A 108 -8.64 -10.21 4.38
CA LEU A 108 -8.50 -10.17 5.84
C LEU A 108 -8.79 -11.52 6.49
N LEU A 109 -9.93 -12.13 6.14
CA LEU A 109 -10.35 -13.40 6.73
C LEU A 109 -9.39 -14.54 6.35
N ASN A 110 -8.94 -14.58 5.09
CA ASN A 110 -7.96 -15.57 4.63
C ASN A 110 -6.62 -15.44 5.36
N ASP A 111 -6.13 -14.21 5.53
CA ASP A 111 -4.89 -13.92 6.24
C ASP A 111 -4.98 -14.29 7.72
N VAL A 112 -6.12 -13.98 8.38
CA VAL A 112 -6.37 -14.40 9.77
C VAL A 112 -6.34 -15.93 9.89
N ILE A 113 -6.97 -16.66 8.96
CA ILE A 113 -6.99 -18.13 8.97
C ILE A 113 -5.57 -18.67 8.76
N ALA A 114 -4.85 -18.16 7.77
CA ALA A 114 -3.49 -18.57 7.46
C ALA A 114 -2.53 -18.32 8.64
N ALA A 115 -2.61 -17.14 9.24
CA ALA A 115 -1.85 -16.77 10.41
C ALA A 115 -2.22 -17.60 11.64
N SER A 116 -3.49 -17.99 11.81
CA SER A 116 -3.95 -18.76 12.97
C SER A 116 -3.64 -20.25 12.87
N ALA A 117 -3.64 -20.82 11.67
CA ALA A 117 -3.57 -22.27 11.44
C ALA A 117 -2.42 -23.01 12.17
N PRO A 118 -1.18 -22.46 12.24
CA PRO A 118 -0.08 -23.16 12.91
C PRO A 118 -0.29 -23.44 14.39
N THR A 119 -1.04 -22.59 15.11
CA THR A 119 -1.14 -22.67 16.58
C THR A 119 -2.56 -22.68 17.12
N HIS A 120 -3.53 -22.18 16.36
CA HIS A 120 -4.90 -21.88 16.80
C HIS A 120 -5.91 -22.10 15.65
N ASN A 121 -5.89 -23.28 15.03
CA ASN A 121 -6.79 -23.68 13.95
C ASN A 121 -8.13 -24.21 14.47
N THR A 122 -8.80 -23.47 15.36
CA THR A 122 -10.11 -23.83 15.92
C THR A 122 -11.13 -22.74 15.69
N ARG A 123 -12.42 -23.11 15.63
CA ARG A 123 -13.51 -22.13 15.55
C ARG A 123 -13.45 -21.08 16.66
N ASN A 124 -13.08 -21.50 17.88
CA ASN A 124 -13.00 -20.60 19.03
C ASN A 124 -11.92 -19.52 18.85
N ALA A 125 -10.75 -19.91 18.35
CA ALA A 125 -9.64 -18.97 18.23
C ALA A 125 -9.76 -18.10 16.96
N ILE A 126 -10.21 -18.66 15.85
CA ILE A 126 -10.37 -17.92 14.59
C ILE A 126 -11.46 -16.84 14.70
N GLN A 127 -12.56 -17.09 15.42
CA GLN A 127 -13.54 -16.02 15.68
C GLN A 127 -12.93 -14.83 16.43
N GLY A 128 -12.01 -15.08 17.37
CA GLY A 128 -11.29 -14.04 18.11
C GLY A 128 -10.36 -13.23 17.20
N GLY A 129 -9.55 -13.93 16.41
CA GLY A 129 -8.68 -13.29 15.41
C GLY A 129 -9.45 -12.45 14.40
N ALA A 130 -10.54 -12.99 13.86
CA ALA A 130 -11.35 -12.28 12.88
C ALA A 130 -12.05 -11.05 13.50
N ALA A 131 -12.53 -11.15 14.74
CA ALA A 131 -13.14 -10.01 15.43
C ALA A 131 -12.16 -8.84 15.59
N VAL A 132 -10.95 -9.11 16.09
CA VAL A 132 -9.92 -8.07 16.29
C VAL A 132 -9.45 -7.49 14.96
N ALA A 133 -9.15 -8.34 13.97
CA ALA A 133 -8.69 -7.87 12.67
C ALA A 133 -9.75 -6.99 11.96
N CYS A 134 -11.02 -7.39 11.98
CA CYS A 134 -12.10 -6.58 11.39
C CYS A 134 -12.31 -5.26 12.12
N ALA A 135 -12.17 -5.23 13.45
CA ALA A 135 -12.25 -4.00 14.23
C ALA A 135 -11.15 -3.00 13.84
N ILE A 136 -9.92 -3.48 13.72
CA ILE A 136 -8.78 -2.65 13.32
C ILE A 136 -8.94 -2.18 11.87
N ALA A 137 -9.34 -3.07 10.95
CA ALA A 137 -9.56 -2.72 9.55
C ALA A 137 -10.66 -1.66 9.37
N GLU A 138 -11.74 -1.73 10.15
CA GLU A 138 -12.76 -0.69 10.22
C GLU A 138 -12.15 0.60 10.77
N ALA A 139 -11.44 0.55 11.90
CA ALA A 139 -10.84 1.73 12.55
C ALA A 139 -9.88 2.52 11.65
N MET A 140 -9.26 1.89 10.65
CA MET A 140 -8.42 2.56 9.66
C MET A 140 -9.21 3.45 8.66
N SER A 141 -10.55 3.47 8.71
CA SER A 141 -11.37 4.28 7.81
C SER A 141 -11.64 5.68 8.41
N PRO A 142 -11.61 6.77 7.60
CA PRO A 142 -11.66 8.15 8.11
C PRO A 142 -12.91 8.56 8.91
N ASN A 143 -14.01 7.82 8.78
CA ASN A 143 -15.30 8.13 9.42
C ASN A 143 -15.72 7.09 10.46
N SER A 144 -14.81 6.24 10.89
CA SER A 144 -15.14 5.17 11.83
C SER A 144 -15.36 5.70 13.23
N THR A 145 -16.24 5.01 13.95
CA THR A 145 -16.54 5.31 15.36
C THR A 145 -16.38 4.04 16.19
N VAL A 146 -16.39 4.18 17.52
CA VAL A 146 -16.36 3.02 18.42
C VAL A 146 -17.49 2.03 18.09
N GLU A 147 -18.68 2.53 17.74
CA GLU A 147 -19.83 1.72 17.37
C GLU A 147 -19.62 0.97 16.05
N THR A 148 -19.05 1.61 15.02
CA THR A 148 -18.79 0.93 13.73
C THR A 148 -17.72 -0.14 13.89
N VAL A 149 -16.69 0.14 14.68
CA VAL A 149 -15.61 -0.81 15.05
C VAL A 149 -16.15 -2.03 15.79
N ILE A 150 -17.02 -1.84 16.79
CA ILE A 150 -17.67 -2.94 17.52
C ILE A 150 -18.56 -3.76 16.57
N ALA A 151 -19.33 -3.10 15.71
CA ALA A 151 -20.16 -3.79 14.73
C ALA A 151 -19.32 -4.61 13.73
N ALA A 152 -18.16 -4.10 13.30
CA ALA A 152 -17.22 -4.82 12.45
C ALA A 152 -16.64 -6.05 13.17
N ALA A 153 -16.30 -5.92 14.45
CA ALA A 153 -15.83 -7.03 15.28
C ALA A 153 -16.86 -8.16 15.38
N GLN A 154 -18.12 -7.82 15.63
CA GLN A 154 -19.21 -8.79 15.72
C GLN A 154 -19.42 -9.54 14.39
N ARG A 155 -19.34 -8.83 13.25
CA ARG A 155 -19.38 -9.48 11.92
C ARG A 155 -18.18 -10.41 11.72
N GLY A 156 -16.99 -9.95 12.07
CA GLY A 156 -15.75 -10.73 12.02
C GLY A 156 -15.85 -12.01 12.85
N ALA A 157 -16.34 -11.92 14.09
CA ALA A 157 -16.56 -13.08 14.96
C ALA A 157 -17.49 -14.13 14.33
N ILE A 158 -18.65 -13.69 13.80
CA ILE A 158 -19.62 -14.59 13.17
C ILE A 158 -18.99 -15.33 12.00
N ARG A 159 -18.30 -14.61 11.11
CA ARG A 159 -17.68 -15.18 9.90
C ARG A 159 -16.49 -16.06 10.26
N GLY A 160 -15.62 -15.63 11.18
CA GLY A 160 -14.45 -16.41 11.63
C GLY A 160 -14.83 -17.75 12.26
N ARG A 161 -15.95 -17.81 12.99
CA ARG A 161 -16.46 -19.05 13.61
C ARG A 161 -16.83 -20.15 12.61
N GLU A 162 -17.02 -19.82 11.34
CA GLU A 162 -17.29 -20.79 10.27
C GLU A 162 -16.04 -21.60 9.86
N HIS A 163 -14.86 -21.18 10.29
CA HIS A 163 -13.57 -21.73 9.86
C HIS A 163 -12.80 -22.46 10.98
N GLY A 164 -11.85 -23.30 10.58
CA GLY A 164 -11.02 -24.10 11.49
C GLY A 164 -11.68 -25.38 12.00
N ALA A 165 -10.94 -26.13 12.82
CA ALA A 165 -11.44 -27.34 13.45
C ALA A 165 -12.59 -27.03 14.39
N TRP A 166 -13.58 -27.92 14.44
CA TRP A 166 -14.68 -27.80 15.39
C TRP A 166 -14.14 -27.81 16.82
N SER A 167 -14.61 -26.85 17.61
CA SER A 167 -14.36 -26.76 19.04
C SER A 167 -15.62 -26.21 19.71
N TRP A 168 -15.79 -26.55 20.99
CA TRP A 168 -16.71 -25.79 21.84
C TRP A 168 -16.27 -24.32 21.81
N CYS A 169 -17.21 -23.43 21.52
CA CYS A 169 -16.94 -22.00 21.47
C CYS A 169 -18.21 -21.23 21.83
N THR A 170 -18.06 -20.23 22.68
CA THR A 170 -19.14 -19.28 22.95
C THR A 170 -19.26 -18.34 21.76
N PRO A 171 -20.48 -17.95 21.33
CA PRO A 171 -20.67 -16.86 20.39
C PRO A 171 -20.00 -15.57 20.85
N LEU A 172 -18.83 -15.26 20.29
CA LEU A 172 -18.03 -14.11 20.69
C LEU A 172 -18.77 -12.80 20.45
N GLU A 173 -19.57 -12.70 19.38
CA GLU A 173 -20.40 -11.55 19.09
C GLU A 173 -21.36 -11.20 20.25
N LYS A 174 -21.86 -12.21 20.96
CA LYS A 174 -22.74 -12.05 22.13
C LYS A 174 -21.98 -11.74 23.41
N ARG A 175 -20.74 -12.23 23.53
CA ARG A 175 -19.87 -11.83 24.64
C ARG A 175 -19.37 -10.40 24.50
N ILE A 176 -19.04 -9.96 23.29
CA ILE A 176 -18.76 -8.56 22.97
C ILE A 176 -19.98 -7.69 23.31
N GLU A 177 -21.19 -8.09 22.90
CA GLU A 177 -22.43 -7.37 23.23
C GLU A 177 -22.61 -7.20 24.75
N LEU A 178 -22.35 -8.25 25.53
CA LEU A 178 -22.44 -8.19 27.00
C LEU A 178 -21.38 -7.26 27.61
N ALA A 179 -20.13 -7.34 27.15
CA ALA A 179 -19.05 -6.49 27.65
C ALA A 179 -19.29 -5.00 27.35
N VAL A 180 -19.70 -4.69 26.11
CA VAL A 180 -20.04 -3.33 25.68
C VAL A 180 -21.25 -2.80 26.45
N LYS A 181 -22.25 -3.64 26.73
CA LYS A 181 -23.39 -3.24 27.56
C LYS A 181 -22.94 -2.74 28.94
N PHE A 182 -22.04 -3.45 29.62
CA PHE A 182 -21.52 -3.00 30.91
C PHE A 182 -20.71 -1.70 30.82
N ALA A 183 -20.08 -1.40 29.68
CA ALA A 183 -19.44 -0.11 29.46
C ALA A 183 -20.41 1.05 29.22
N CYS A 184 -21.65 0.77 28.79
CA CYS A 184 -22.62 1.78 28.35
C CYS A 184 -23.76 2.05 29.35
N GLU A 185 -23.88 1.29 30.44
CA GLU A 185 -24.96 1.41 31.43
C GLU A 185 -24.79 2.58 32.44
N GLY A 186 -23.96 3.58 32.11
CA GLY A 186 -23.77 4.78 32.92
C GLY A 186 -22.89 4.60 34.16
N TYR A 187 -22.17 3.48 34.24
CA TYR A 187 -21.15 3.22 35.24
C TYR A 187 -19.92 4.10 35.01
N ASP A 188 -19.13 4.33 36.06
CA ASP A 188 -17.78 4.84 35.87
C ASP A 188 -16.85 3.75 35.31
N LEU A 189 -15.60 4.11 35.02
CA LEU A 189 -14.65 3.21 34.39
C LEU A 189 -14.38 1.98 35.29
N ASP A 190 -14.15 2.18 36.59
CA ASP A 190 -13.79 1.11 37.52
C ASP A 190 -14.95 0.13 37.70
N ASP A 191 -16.18 0.63 37.88
CA ASP A 191 -17.39 -0.20 37.97
C ASP A 191 -17.63 -0.99 36.68
N SER A 192 -17.38 -0.37 35.52
CA SER A 192 -17.48 -1.05 34.22
C SER A 192 -16.48 -2.20 34.12
N LEU A 193 -15.21 -1.96 34.49
CA LEU A 193 -14.15 -2.95 34.46
C LEU A 193 -14.42 -4.11 35.42
N GLN A 194 -14.88 -3.81 36.64
CA GLN A 194 -15.25 -4.85 37.62
C GLN A 194 -16.37 -5.74 37.11
N LYS A 195 -17.40 -5.18 36.46
CA LYS A 195 -18.48 -5.98 35.85
C LYS A 195 -18.00 -6.82 34.67
N ILE A 196 -17.15 -6.27 33.81
CA ILE A 196 -16.56 -7.04 32.72
C ILE A 196 -15.76 -8.21 33.29
N TYR A 197 -14.93 -7.97 34.31
CA TYR A 197 -14.17 -9.02 35.00
C TYR A 197 -15.09 -10.11 35.58
N ASP A 198 -16.10 -9.74 36.36
CA ASP A 198 -16.96 -10.69 37.09
C ASP A 198 -17.90 -11.51 36.18
N TYR A 199 -18.41 -10.92 35.10
CA TYR A 199 -19.49 -11.52 34.29
C TYR A 199 -19.06 -11.96 32.89
N VAL A 200 -18.05 -11.30 32.30
CA VAL A 200 -17.49 -11.67 30.99
C VAL A 200 -16.30 -12.60 31.18
N GLY A 201 -15.41 -12.28 32.13
CA GLY A 201 -14.13 -12.96 32.35
C GLY A 201 -12.99 -12.32 31.57
N THR A 202 -11.76 -12.53 32.04
CA THR A 202 -10.53 -11.97 31.46
C THR A 202 -9.43 -13.02 31.34
N GLY A 203 -9.78 -14.30 31.21
CA GLY A 203 -8.82 -15.38 31.00
C GLY A 203 -8.39 -15.56 29.54
N LEU A 204 -7.63 -16.64 29.30
CA LEU A 204 -7.02 -16.96 28.01
C LEU A 204 -8.02 -17.35 26.90
N ASP A 205 -9.30 -17.57 27.23
CA ASP A 205 -10.32 -17.88 26.22
C ASP A 205 -10.66 -16.61 25.42
N PRO A 206 -10.71 -16.66 24.07
CA PRO A 206 -11.20 -15.56 23.24
C PRO A 206 -12.55 -14.98 23.70
N ALA A 207 -13.48 -15.81 24.17
CA ALA A 207 -14.79 -15.37 24.65
C ALA A 207 -14.73 -14.52 25.93
N GLU A 208 -13.62 -14.60 26.67
CA GLU A 208 -13.31 -13.81 27.85
C GLU A 208 -12.44 -12.60 27.44
N SER A 209 -11.17 -12.84 27.10
CA SER A 209 -10.18 -11.79 26.78
C SER A 209 -10.57 -10.86 25.63
N VAL A 210 -10.99 -11.39 24.47
CA VAL A 210 -11.34 -10.52 23.31
C VAL A 210 -12.61 -9.73 23.61
N ALA A 211 -13.61 -10.37 24.23
CA ALA A 211 -14.83 -9.67 24.64
C ALA A 211 -14.55 -8.57 25.67
N ALA A 212 -13.72 -8.85 26.67
CA ALA A 212 -13.28 -7.87 27.66
C ALA A 212 -12.55 -6.69 27.00
N ALA A 213 -11.66 -6.94 26.03
CA ALA A 213 -10.97 -5.89 25.28
C ALA A 213 -11.96 -4.95 24.57
N PHE A 214 -13.02 -5.47 23.94
CA PHE A 214 -14.07 -4.61 23.35
C PHE A 214 -14.89 -3.85 24.39
N GLY A 215 -15.13 -4.44 25.56
CA GLY A 215 -15.71 -3.72 26.71
C GLY A 215 -14.82 -2.56 27.17
N VAL A 216 -13.50 -2.78 27.24
CA VAL A 216 -12.50 -1.76 27.57
C VAL A 216 -12.48 -0.64 26.53
N VAL A 217 -12.49 -0.98 25.23
CA VAL A 217 -12.56 0.02 24.13
C VAL A 217 -13.80 0.89 24.26
N ALA A 218 -14.96 0.30 24.56
CA ALA A 218 -16.21 1.02 24.77
C ALA A 218 -16.16 1.91 26.02
N ALA A 219 -15.67 1.41 27.15
CA ALA A 219 -15.59 2.16 28.41
C ALA A 219 -14.61 3.34 28.31
N ALA A 220 -13.50 3.15 27.60
CA ALA A 220 -12.51 4.19 27.31
C ALA A 220 -12.93 5.15 26.19
N ARG A 221 -14.09 4.94 25.55
CA ARG A 221 -14.61 5.75 24.44
C ARG A 221 -13.60 5.87 23.29
N GLY A 222 -12.86 4.79 23.04
CA GLY A 222 -11.83 4.74 22.01
C GLY A 222 -10.52 5.48 22.32
N ASN A 223 -10.35 6.13 23.49
CA ASN A 223 -9.06 6.75 23.83
C ASN A 223 -8.00 5.67 24.11
N ALA A 224 -6.89 5.67 23.36
CA ALA A 224 -5.90 4.60 23.43
C ALA A 224 -5.18 4.53 24.79
N THR A 225 -4.71 5.65 25.31
CA THR A 225 -4.02 5.67 26.62
C THR A 225 -4.94 5.20 27.74
N THR A 226 -6.19 5.69 27.80
CA THR A 226 -7.18 5.23 28.77
C THR A 226 -7.51 3.75 28.61
N ALA A 227 -7.66 3.26 27.37
CA ALA A 227 -7.96 1.87 27.09
C ALA A 227 -6.81 0.94 27.53
N ILE A 228 -5.55 1.33 27.29
CA ILE A 228 -4.38 0.58 27.74
C ILE A 228 -4.34 0.54 29.27
N GLN A 229 -4.53 1.69 29.94
CA GLN A 229 -4.55 1.77 31.40
C GLN A 229 -5.67 0.93 32.01
N ALA A 230 -6.87 0.96 31.42
CA ALA A 230 -7.99 0.13 31.83
C ALA A 230 -7.68 -1.37 31.63
N GLY A 231 -7.12 -1.74 30.47
CA GLY A 231 -6.76 -3.11 30.14
C GLY A 231 -5.71 -3.70 31.09
N VAL A 232 -4.70 -2.92 31.52
CA VAL A 232 -3.71 -3.40 32.48
C VAL A 232 -4.25 -3.53 33.92
N ASN A 233 -5.34 -2.85 34.25
CA ASN A 233 -5.93 -2.85 35.59
C ASN A 233 -7.15 -3.79 35.73
N ILE A 234 -7.67 -4.35 34.64
CA ILE A 234 -8.88 -5.21 34.69
C ILE A 234 -8.64 -6.58 35.34
N GLY A 235 -7.37 -7.02 35.44
CA GLY A 235 -6.98 -8.32 36.01
C GLY A 235 -7.11 -9.49 35.03
N GLY A 236 -6.47 -10.62 35.35
CA GLY A 236 -6.40 -11.79 34.48
C GLY A 236 -5.30 -11.66 33.42
N ASP A 237 -5.65 -11.92 32.15
CA ASP A 237 -4.76 -11.88 30.99
C ASP A 237 -4.56 -10.44 30.48
N THR A 238 -3.99 -9.61 31.36
CA THR A 238 -3.98 -8.15 31.20
C THR A 238 -3.17 -7.66 30.01
N ASP A 239 -2.07 -8.33 29.65
CA ASP A 239 -1.22 -7.92 28.54
C ASP A 239 -1.94 -8.09 27.20
N THR A 240 -2.61 -9.22 26.96
CA THR A 240 -3.40 -9.43 25.74
C THR A 240 -4.61 -8.51 25.67
N VAL A 241 -5.36 -8.32 26.77
CA VAL A 241 -6.51 -7.41 26.80
C VAL A 241 -6.07 -5.97 26.49
N ALA A 242 -5.01 -5.49 27.14
CA ALA A 242 -4.47 -4.15 26.91
C ALA A 242 -3.91 -3.99 25.49
N SER A 243 -3.25 -5.01 24.94
CA SER A 243 -2.68 -5.00 23.59
C SER A 243 -3.78 -4.88 22.52
N ILE A 244 -4.83 -5.70 22.61
CA ILE A 244 -5.97 -5.66 21.68
C ILE A 244 -6.70 -4.31 21.77
N ALA A 245 -7.02 -3.86 22.99
CA ALA A 245 -7.72 -2.59 23.19
C ALA A 245 -6.89 -1.39 22.70
N GLY A 246 -5.58 -1.39 22.99
CA GLY A 246 -4.64 -0.38 22.53
C GLY A 246 -4.51 -0.35 21.00
N ALA A 247 -4.42 -1.52 20.35
CA ALA A 247 -4.35 -1.62 18.89
C ALA A 247 -5.60 -1.05 18.20
N ILE A 248 -6.79 -1.38 18.72
CA ILE A 248 -8.07 -0.89 18.17
C ILE A 248 -8.19 0.63 18.36
N CYS A 249 -7.96 1.13 19.58
CA CYS A 249 -8.06 2.56 19.87
C CYS A 249 -6.99 3.39 19.16
N GLY A 250 -5.77 2.85 19.05
CA GLY A 250 -4.67 3.49 18.34
C GLY A 250 -4.92 3.58 16.83
N ALA A 251 -5.54 2.56 16.23
CA ALA A 251 -5.98 2.64 14.83
C ALA A 251 -7.08 3.69 14.63
N LEU A 252 -8.01 3.81 15.58
CA LEU A 252 -9.16 4.72 15.49
C LEU A 252 -8.78 6.21 15.63
N HIS A 253 -7.85 6.53 16.53
CA HIS A 253 -7.53 7.92 16.89
C HIS A 253 -6.07 8.31 16.63
N GLY A 254 -5.28 7.42 16.03
CA GLY A 254 -3.89 7.68 15.66
C GLY A 254 -2.92 7.77 16.85
N ILE A 255 -1.65 7.99 16.50
CA ILE A 255 -0.51 8.03 17.44
C ILE A 255 -0.66 9.10 18.52
N GLU A 256 -1.37 10.19 18.23
CA GLU A 256 -1.61 11.31 19.14
C GLU A 256 -2.43 10.91 20.39
N SER A 257 -3.19 9.81 20.30
CA SER A 257 -3.96 9.26 21.41
C SER A 257 -3.13 8.45 22.42
N LEU A 258 -1.86 8.16 22.08
CA LEU A 258 -0.91 7.41 22.91
C LEU A 258 0.04 8.35 23.67
N ASP A 259 0.37 7.98 24.90
CA ASP A 259 1.43 8.62 25.67
C ASP A 259 2.81 8.36 25.03
N GLN A 260 3.35 9.41 24.40
CA GLN A 260 4.63 9.37 23.68
C GLN A 260 5.83 9.07 24.57
N ASN A 261 5.73 9.24 25.90
CA ASN A 261 6.79 8.84 26.82
C ASN A 261 6.83 7.32 26.96
N LEU A 262 5.66 6.69 27.08
CA LEU A 262 5.56 5.24 27.19
C LEU A 262 5.99 4.55 25.89
N VAL A 263 5.61 5.09 24.73
CA VAL A 263 6.05 4.56 23.42
C VAL A 263 7.58 4.56 23.34
N ARG A 264 8.22 5.69 23.63
CA ARG A 264 9.69 5.82 23.60
C ARG A 264 10.39 4.89 24.60
N GLU A 265 9.83 4.73 25.81
CA GLU A 265 10.38 3.82 26.82
C GLU A 265 10.35 2.37 26.33
N VAL A 266 9.22 1.91 25.79
CA VAL A 266 9.08 0.56 25.23
C VAL A 266 10.01 0.35 24.04
N GLU A 267 10.11 1.30 23.11
CA GLU A 267 11.03 1.18 21.97
C GLU A 267 12.49 1.10 22.40
N GLN A 268 12.91 1.92 23.37
CA GLN A 268 14.28 1.93 23.90
C GLN A 268 14.65 0.62 24.61
N VAL A 269 13.76 0.11 25.47
CA VAL A 269 14.01 -1.14 26.22
C VAL A 269 14.15 -2.34 25.29
N ASN A 270 13.37 -2.38 24.20
CA ASN A 270 13.33 -3.54 23.31
C ASN A 270 14.18 -3.35 22.03
N GLY A 271 14.73 -2.17 21.80
CA GLY A 271 15.48 -1.86 20.57
C GLY A 271 14.61 -1.85 19.31
N PHE A 272 13.35 -1.44 19.44
CA PHE A 272 12.41 -1.38 18.32
C PHE A 272 12.41 -0.03 17.62
N ASN A 273 11.97 -0.04 16.36
CA ASN A 273 11.51 1.13 15.64
C ASN A 273 10.11 0.81 15.11
N LEU A 274 9.10 0.98 15.98
CA LEU A 274 7.71 0.65 15.69
C LEU A 274 7.10 1.65 14.70
N GLU A 275 7.57 2.90 14.68
CA GLU A 275 7.18 3.88 13.67
C GLU A 275 7.55 3.40 12.27
N ALA A 276 8.78 2.90 12.06
CA ALA A 276 9.20 2.37 10.76
C ALA A 276 8.33 1.17 10.34
N VAL A 277 8.02 0.26 11.27
CA VAL A 277 7.12 -0.88 10.99
C VAL A 277 5.71 -0.39 10.65
N ALA A 278 5.16 0.56 11.40
CA ALA A 278 3.84 1.10 11.14
C ALA A 278 3.77 1.79 9.77
N ARG A 279 4.77 2.63 9.43
CA ARG A 279 4.91 3.26 8.11
C ARG A 279 4.94 2.23 7.00
N GLU A 280 5.74 1.19 7.16
CA GLU A 280 5.84 0.07 6.22
C GLU A 280 4.51 -0.68 6.02
N LEU A 281 3.74 -0.90 7.08
CA LEU A 281 2.42 -1.55 6.98
C LEU A 281 1.37 -0.65 6.31
N VAL A 282 1.44 0.66 6.48
CA VAL A 282 0.52 1.61 5.82
C VAL A 282 1.06 2.12 4.47
N ARG A 283 2.26 1.66 4.04
CA ARG A 283 2.87 2.10 2.78
C ARG A 283 1.88 1.89 1.64
N PRO A 284 1.60 2.93 0.84
CA PRO A 284 0.84 2.81 -0.38
C PRO A 284 1.71 2.17 -1.47
N HIS A 285 2.22 0.94 -1.27
CA HIS A 285 2.59 0.11 -2.43
C HIS A 285 1.35 0.08 -3.32
N PRO A 286 1.44 0.34 -4.65
CA PRO A 286 0.28 0.81 -5.42
C PRO A 286 -0.95 -0.02 -5.08
N LYS A 287 -1.94 0.57 -4.39
CA LYS A 287 -2.99 -0.16 -3.63
C LYS A 287 -3.82 -1.14 -4.47
N TRP A 288 -3.61 -1.15 -5.78
CA TRP A 288 -4.21 -2.03 -6.79
C TRP A 288 -3.36 -3.27 -7.14
N ILE A 289 -2.08 -3.32 -6.77
CA ILE A 289 -1.27 -4.54 -6.81
C ILE A 289 -1.84 -5.56 -5.81
N ASP A 290 -2.29 -5.06 -4.65
CA ASP A 290 -2.80 -5.89 -3.56
C ASP A 290 -4.29 -6.28 -3.72
N SER A 291 -5.07 -5.57 -4.53
CA SER A 291 -6.44 -5.99 -4.86
C SER A 291 -6.50 -7.26 -5.72
N SER A 292 -5.34 -7.76 -6.18
CA SER A 292 -5.16 -9.06 -6.85
C SER A 292 -4.45 -10.12 -6.00
N GLY A 293 -4.05 -9.80 -4.76
CA GLY A 293 -3.44 -10.75 -3.83
C GLY A 293 -2.00 -11.20 -4.17
N GLY A 294 -1.19 -10.35 -4.82
CA GLY A 294 0.17 -10.69 -5.25
C GLY A 294 1.25 -9.70 -4.81
N SER A 295 2.50 -10.19 -4.73
CA SER A 295 3.72 -9.38 -4.68
C SER A 295 3.85 -8.51 -5.94
N LEU A 296 4.78 -7.55 -5.97
CA LEU A 296 5.12 -6.81 -7.21
C LEU A 296 5.35 -7.76 -8.40
N ASP A 297 6.06 -8.87 -8.17
CA ASP A 297 6.24 -9.92 -9.18
C ASP A 297 4.92 -10.60 -9.54
N GLY A 298 4.09 -10.93 -8.55
CA GLY A 298 2.74 -11.47 -8.78
C GLY A 298 1.91 -10.54 -9.67
N PHE A 299 2.06 -9.23 -9.51
CA PHE A 299 1.40 -8.23 -10.32
C PHE A 299 1.98 -8.12 -11.74
N LEU A 300 3.30 -8.02 -11.85
CA LEU A 300 4.01 -7.79 -13.11
C LEU A 300 4.13 -9.05 -13.97
N ASN A 301 4.12 -10.25 -13.41
CA ASN A 301 4.34 -11.51 -14.14
C ASN A 301 3.30 -11.73 -15.26
N PRO A 302 1.97 -11.62 -15.02
CA PRO A 302 0.99 -11.72 -16.10
C PRO A 302 1.15 -10.64 -17.17
N LEU A 303 1.51 -9.42 -16.78
CA LEU A 303 1.77 -8.32 -17.72
C LEU A 303 3.02 -8.60 -18.55
N THR A 304 4.05 -9.18 -17.95
CA THR A 304 5.31 -9.59 -18.60
C THR A 304 5.05 -10.70 -19.61
N ALA A 305 4.24 -11.70 -19.24
CA ALA A 305 3.78 -12.72 -20.17
C ALA A 305 3.00 -12.11 -21.35
N ALA A 306 2.21 -11.06 -21.11
CA ALA A 306 1.52 -10.29 -22.15
C ALA A 306 2.44 -9.40 -23.00
N GLY A 307 3.67 -9.12 -22.55
CA GLY A 307 4.70 -8.39 -23.30
C GLY A 307 5.22 -7.11 -22.64
N LEU A 308 4.88 -6.84 -21.38
CA LEU A 308 5.48 -5.76 -20.60
C LEU A 308 7.00 -5.94 -20.52
N SER A 309 7.75 -4.89 -20.85
CA SER A 309 9.22 -4.89 -20.82
C SER A 309 9.82 -3.57 -20.31
N ALA A 310 8.97 -2.60 -19.99
CA ALA A 310 9.35 -1.30 -19.48
C ALA A 310 8.26 -0.76 -18.57
N LEU A 311 8.65 0.03 -17.56
CA LEU A 311 7.75 0.78 -16.68
C LEU A 311 8.15 2.25 -16.70
N GLU A 312 7.17 3.12 -16.53
CA GLU A 312 7.38 4.56 -16.44
C GLU A 312 7.07 5.06 -15.03
N PHE A 313 7.93 5.91 -14.49
CA PHE A 313 7.84 6.43 -13.13
C PHE A 313 7.71 7.95 -13.16
N THR A 314 6.67 8.46 -12.50
CA THR A 314 6.51 9.90 -12.32
C THR A 314 7.45 10.42 -11.25
N LEU A 315 8.29 11.36 -11.65
CA LEU A 315 9.31 11.92 -10.80
C LEU A 315 8.86 13.20 -10.08
N ASN A 316 7.76 13.16 -9.31
CA ASN A 316 7.39 14.26 -8.41
C ASN A 316 8.13 14.14 -7.08
N PRO A 317 9.02 15.08 -6.70
CA PRO A 317 9.64 15.09 -5.38
C PRO A 317 8.65 15.59 -4.32
N ASP A 318 7.63 14.77 -4.08
CA ASP A 318 6.68 14.88 -2.99
C ASP A 318 7.01 13.85 -1.89
N GLU A 319 6.07 13.61 -0.97
CA GLU A 319 6.27 12.66 0.15
C GLU A 319 6.57 11.23 -0.32
N GLU A 320 6.22 10.87 -1.56
CA GLU A 320 6.39 9.53 -2.14
C GLU A 320 7.70 9.40 -2.97
N TRP A 321 8.53 10.45 -3.02
CA TRP A 321 9.73 10.54 -3.86
C TRP A 321 10.74 9.41 -3.63
N GLU A 322 11.11 9.16 -2.37
CA GLU A 322 12.07 8.10 -2.01
C GLU A 322 11.49 6.71 -2.29
N GLU A 323 10.17 6.56 -2.18
CA GLU A 323 9.46 5.30 -2.44
C GLU A 323 9.45 4.97 -3.94
N MET A 324 9.18 5.98 -4.78
CA MET A 324 9.24 5.85 -6.23
C MET A 324 10.64 5.48 -6.72
N ILE A 325 11.67 6.03 -6.08
CA ILE A 325 13.08 5.67 -6.33
C ILE A 325 13.31 4.18 -6.04
N ALA A 326 12.93 3.71 -4.86
CA ALA A 326 13.14 2.32 -4.47
C ALA A 326 12.40 1.33 -5.40
N LEU A 327 11.18 1.67 -5.80
CA LEU A 327 10.39 0.85 -6.72
C LEU A 327 11.02 0.78 -8.12
N ALA A 328 11.49 1.91 -8.65
CA ALA A 328 12.19 1.95 -9.93
C ALA A 328 13.45 1.06 -9.90
N GLU A 329 14.24 1.13 -8.84
CA GLU A 329 15.42 0.27 -8.67
C GLU A 329 15.06 -1.21 -8.60
N GLN A 330 13.94 -1.57 -7.93
CA GLN A 330 13.47 -2.95 -7.90
C GLN A 330 13.08 -3.45 -9.30
N CYS A 331 12.37 -2.63 -10.07
CA CYS A 331 12.01 -2.97 -11.45
C CYS A 331 13.26 -3.14 -12.34
N VAL A 332 14.29 -2.31 -12.16
CA VAL A 332 15.58 -2.50 -12.85
C VAL A 332 16.23 -3.84 -12.46
N ARG A 333 16.24 -4.19 -11.16
CA ARG A 333 16.79 -5.48 -10.68
C ARG A 333 16.03 -6.68 -11.26
N LEU A 334 14.74 -6.54 -11.52
CA LEU A 334 13.90 -7.55 -12.17
C LEU A 334 14.06 -7.60 -13.70
N GLY A 335 14.90 -6.72 -14.28
CA GLY A 335 15.23 -6.71 -15.69
C GLY A 335 14.30 -5.85 -16.56
N TYR A 336 13.42 -5.03 -15.96
CA TYR A 336 12.62 -4.07 -16.71
C TYR A 336 13.43 -2.84 -17.09
N ARG A 337 13.12 -2.26 -18.24
CA ARG A 337 13.55 -0.90 -18.56
C ARG A 337 12.73 0.09 -17.74
N CYS A 338 13.35 1.17 -17.28
CA CYS A 338 12.63 2.26 -16.63
C CYS A 338 12.66 3.51 -17.50
N HIS A 339 11.51 4.14 -17.63
CA HIS A 339 11.31 5.46 -18.23
C HIS A 339 10.80 6.40 -17.14
N PHE A 340 10.87 7.69 -17.41
CA PHE A 340 10.54 8.69 -16.39
C PHE A 340 9.60 9.74 -16.95
N HIS A 341 8.64 10.14 -16.14
CA HIS A 341 7.88 11.33 -16.38
C HIS A 341 8.46 12.44 -15.50
N SER A 342 8.97 13.50 -16.12
CA SER A 342 9.44 14.69 -15.39
C SER A 342 8.30 15.27 -14.55
N PRO A 343 8.59 15.82 -13.36
CA PRO A 343 7.55 16.40 -12.53
C PRO A 343 6.81 17.52 -13.25
N TYR A 344 5.50 17.56 -12.98
CA TYR A 344 4.54 18.44 -13.67
C TYR A 344 3.46 19.01 -12.75
N LYS A 345 3.46 18.63 -11.46
CA LYS A 345 2.59 19.24 -10.45
C LYS A 345 3.27 20.50 -9.91
N ASP A 346 2.50 21.48 -9.45
CA ASP A 346 3.07 22.67 -8.82
C ASP A 346 4.07 22.27 -7.70
N PRO A 347 5.26 22.91 -7.63
CA PRO A 347 5.68 24.11 -8.37
C PRO A 347 6.37 23.86 -9.73
N PHE A 348 6.36 22.63 -10.25
CA PHE A 348 7.10 22.23 -11.46
C PHE A 348 6.45 22.72 -12.75
N ASN A 349 6.99 23.82 -13.28
CA ASN A 349 6.55 24.43 -14.53
C ASN A 349 7.71 25.22 -15.15
N ALA A 350 7.84 25.16 -16.48
CA ALA A 350 8.85 25.91 -17.23
C ALA A 350 8.47 27.39 -17.48
N GLU A 351 7.26 27.84 -17.13
CA GLU A 351 6.85 29.25 -17.30
C GLU A 351 7.83 30.23 -16.62
N GLY A 352 8.36 31.16 -17.41
CA GLY A 352 9.33 32.15 -16.99
C GLY A 352 10.80 31.75 -17.20
N PHE A 353 11.08 30.56 -17.76
CA PHE A 353 12.45 30.08 -17.94
C PHE A 353 13.28 30.94 -18.90
N ALA A 354 12.70 31.42 -20.01
CA ALA A 354 13.38 32.31 -20.95
C ALA A 354 13.39 33.78 -20.49
N SER A 355 12.80 34.08 -19.33
CA SER A 355 12.68 35.44 -18.79
C SER A 355 13.29 35.55 -17.39
N ASN A 356 12.49 35.59 -16.33
CA ASN A 356 12.92 35.98 -14.98
C ASN A 356 13.01 34.82 -13.97
N ARG A 357 12.59 33.60 -14.31
CA ARG A 357 12.56 32.44 -13.39
C ARG A 357 13.58 31.35 -13.72
N HIS A 358 14.50 31.59 -14.66
CA HIS A 358 15.51 30.63 -15.09
C HIS A 358 16.25 29.93 -13.94
N ASP A 359 16.83 30.70 -13.01
CA ASP A 359 17.64 30.13 -11.93
C ASP A 359 16.80 29.37 -10.90
N GLU A 360 15.59 29.84 -10.62
CA GLU A 360 14.62 29.17 -9.75
C GLU A 360 14.21 27.81 -10.34
N ILE A 361 13.81 27.79 -11.61
CA ILE A 361 13.38 26.57 -12.30
C ILE A 361 14.56 25.59 -12.44
N LYS A 362 15.77 26.08 -12.70
CA LYS A 362 16.97 25.23 -12.70
C LYS A 362 17.21 24.55 -11.36
N GLN A 363 17.09 25.29 -10.26
CA GLN A 363 17.26 24.72 -8.91
C GLN A 363 16.18 23.68 -8.63
N LEU A 364 14.95 23.95 -9.05
CA LEU A 364 13.82 23.06 -8.86
C LEU A 364 13.99 21.71 -9.61
N TYR A 365 14.41 21.74 -10.88
CA TYR A 365 14.53 20.54 -11.70
C TYR A 365 15.91 19.85 -11.64
N ALA A 366 16.97 20.53 -11.16
CA ALA A 366 18.32 19.96 -11.15
C ALA A 366 18.44 18.62 -10.38
N PRO A 367 17.82 18.43 -9.20
CA PRO A 367 17.87 17.14 -8.49
C PRO A 367 17.28 16.00 -9.32
N VAL A 368 16.19 16.26 -10.05
CA VAL A 368 15.49 15.28 -10.88
C VAL A 368 16.40 14.80 -12.02
N PHE A 369 17.01 15.73 -12.77
CA PHE A 369 17.90 15.35 -13.87
C PHE A 369 19.20 14.71 -13.39
N THR A 370 19.68 15.07 -12.20
CA THR A 370 20.84 14.42 -11.57
C THR A 370 20.54 12.95 -11.26
N LEU A 371 19.36 12.67 -10.71
CA LEU A 371 18.89 11.32 -10.42
C LEU A 371 18.72 10.49 -11.71
N ILE A 372 18.12 11.06 -12.74
CA ILE A 372 17.96 10.41 -14.05
C ILE A 372 19.33 10.01 -14.63
N GLU A 373 20.31 10.93 -14.61
CA GLU A 373 21.65 10.64 -15.12
C GLU A 373 22.36 9.55 -14.30
N HIS A 374 22.20 9.58 -12.98
CA HIS A 374 22.74 8.57 -12.07
C HIS A 374 22.19 7.18 -12.40
N TRP A 375 20.87 7.01 -12.48
CA TRP A 375 20.27 5.72 -12.83
C TRP A 375 20.58 5.27 -14.25
N ALA A 376 20.57 6.18 -15.22
CA ALA A 376 20.96 5.85 -16.60
C ALA A 376 22.42 5.38 -16.68
N SER A 377 23.29 5.85 -15.77
CA SER A 377 24.66 5.38 -15.63
C SER A 377 24.72 4.00 -14.94
N GLU A 378 24.13 3.86 -13.76
CA GLU A 378 24.24 2.63 -12.95
C GLU A 378 23.57 1.42 -13.61
N ALA A 379 22.38 1.61 -14.17
CA ALA A 379 21.64 0.54 -14.83
C ALA A 379 22.09 0.30 -16.29
N ASN A 380 23.05 1.09 -16.80
CA ASN A 380 23.45 1.14 -18.21
C ASN A 380 22.24 1.24 -19.16
N LEU A 381 21.25 2.05 -18.79
CA LEU A 381 20.03 2.29 -19.55
C LEU A 381 20.14 3.57 -20.39
N PHE A 382 19.22 3.71 -21.35
CA PHE A 382 19.00 4.96 -22.10
C PHE A 382 17.51 5.33 -22.04
N PRO A 383 17.03 5.87 -20.90
CA PRO A 383 15.61 6.07 -20.66
C PRO A 383 15.01 7.21 -21.50
N ALA A 384 13.72 7.10 -21.79
CA ALA A 384 12.89 8.23 -22.19
C ALA A 384 12.49 9.03 -20.94
N VAL A 385 12.52 10.36 -21.06
CA VAL A 385 12.08 11.32 -20.04
C VAL A 385 11.00 12.19 -20.66
N VAL A 386 9.75 11.98 -20.26
CA VAL A 386 8.60 12.75 -20.75
C VAL A 386 8.52 14.07 -20.01
N ILE A 387 8.30 15.16 -20.75
CA ILE A 387 8.31 16.52 -20.25
C ILE A 387 7.07 17.25 -20.77
N HIS A 388 6.32 17.84 -19.86
CA HIS A 388 5.26 18.79 -20.21
C HIS A 388 5.85 20.12 -20.68
N GLY A 389 5.19 20.73 -21.67
CA GLY A 389 5.46 22.12 -22.03
C GLY A 389 5.07 23.11 -20.93
N ALA A 390 5.63 24.31 -20.97
CA ALA A 390 5.29 25.40 -20.07
C ALA A 390 3.79 25.73 -20.17
N HIS A 391 3.20 26.15 -19.06
CA HIS A 391 1.81 26.57 -19.03
C HIS A 391 1.55 27.74 -18.09
N GLY A 392 0.60 28.61 -18.43
CA GLY A 392 0.27 29.75 -17.58
C GLY A 392 -0.48 30.84 -18.34
N LYS A 393 -0.64 32.00 -17.69
CA LYS A 393 -1.45 33.11 -18.25
C LYS A 393 -0.68 33.95 -19.28
N THR A 394 0.61 33.69 -19.44
CA THR A 394 1.46 34.31 -20.45
C THR A 394 1.08 33.87 -21.86
N SER A 395 1.58 34.57 -22.89
CA SER A 395 1.21 34.27 -24.28
C SER A 395 1.79 32.92 -24.72
N GLN A 396 1.09 32.24 -25.65
CA GLN A 396 1.56 30.98 -26.24
C GLN A 396 2.99 31.10 -26.80
N THR A 397 3.34 32.22 -27.43
CA THR A 397 4.70 32.47 -27.94
C THR A 397 5.74 32.53 -26.82
N GLN A 398 5.43 33.18 -25.69
CA GLN A 398 6.35 33.23 -24.55
C GLN A 398 6.51 31.85 -23.91
N LEU A 399 5.43 31.12 -23.70
CA LEU A 399 5.47 29.76 -23.14
C LEU A 399 6.25 28.80 -24.05
N ALA A 400 6.10 28.92 -25.38
CA ALA A 400 6.89 28.15 -26.34
C ALA A 400 8.38 28.48 -26.23
N ALA A 401 8.75 29.75 -26.09
CA ALA A 401 10.14 30.16 -25.87
C ALA A 401 10.69 29.62 -24.54
N ASP A 402 9.91 29.74 -23.45
CA ASP A 402 10.25 29.18 -22.13
C ASP A 402 10.51 27.67 -22.21
N THR A 403 9.62 26.93 -22.87
CA THR A 403 9.74 25.49 -23.10
C THR A 403 11.00 25.15 -23.91
N TRP A 404 11.24 25.89 -25.00
CA TRP A 404 12.40 25.68 -25.87
C TRP A 404 13.72 25.87 -25.10
N HIS A 405 13.84 26.97 -24.34
CA HIS A 405 15.03 27.23 -23.53
C HIS A 405 15.20 26.22 -22.39
N PHE A 406 14.09 25.81 -21.75
CA PHE A 406 14.10 24.80 -20.70
C PHE A 406 14.58 23.44 -21.22
N LEU A 407 14.04 22.97 -22.34
CA LEU A 407 14.47 21.72 -22.98
C LEU A 407 15.94 21.77 -23.40
N GLY A 408 16.38 22.91 -23.97
CA GLY A 408 17.79 23.13 -24.30
C GLY A 408 18.70 23.00 -23.07
N TRP A 409 18.30 23.54 -21.92
CA TRP A 409 19.02 23.37 -20.67
C TRP A 409 18.95 21.93 -20.13
N ALA A 410 17.78 21.30 -20.10
CA ALA A 410 17.59 19.93 -19.63
C ALA A 410 18.47 18.94 -20.40
N LEU A 411 18.63 19.13 -21.71
CA LEU A 411 19.54 18.35 -22.55
C LEU A 411 21.00 18.46 -22.11
N THR A 412 21.42 19.55 -21.46
CA THR A 412 22.77 19.69 -20.90
C THR A 412 22.96 18.97 -19.57
N LYS A 413 21.86 18.57 -18.89
CA LYS A 413 21.89 17.94 -17.56
C LYS A 413 21.95 16.42 -17.59
N THR A 414 21.56 15.83 -18.70
CA THR A 414 21.69 14.39 -18.93
C THR A 414 22.36 14.13 -20.27
N THR A 415 23.32 13.22 -20.29
CA THR A 415 23.95 12.72 -21.52
C THR A 415 23.43 11.34 -21.90
N ARG A 416 22.78 10.65 -20.95
CA ARG A 416 22.37 9.25 -21.07
C ARG A 416 20.85 9.05 -21.16
N ALA A 417 20.06 10.10 -21.40
CA ALA A 417 18.62 10.00 -21.60
C ALA A 417 18.14 10.71 -22.88
N GLN A 418 16.97 10.28 -23.38
CA GLN A 418 16.20 10.99 -24.39
C GLN A 418 15.10 11.81 -23.72
N LEU A 419 14.90 13.04 -24.17
CA LEU A 419 13.80 13.88 -23.71
C LEU A 419 12.66 13.80 -24.73
N MET A 420 11.42 13.75 -24.22
CA MET A 420 10.21 13.65 -25.01
C MET A 420 9.28 14.81 -24.64
N LEU A 421 8.97 15.70 -25.58
CA LEU A 421 7.95 16.72 -25.38
C LEU A 421 6.57 16.11 -25.68
N GLU A 422 5.65 16.23 -24.73
CA GLU A 422 4.30 15.65 -24.82
C GLU A 422 3.27 16.63 -25.40
N ASN A 423 2.31 16.12 -26.18
CA ASN A 423 1.07 16.83 -26.50
C ASN A 423 0.10 16.77 -25.32
N LEU A 424 -0.55 17.88 -25.01
CA LEU A 424 -1.38 18.02 -23.80
C LEU A 424 -2.72 18.66 -24.13
N PRO A 425 -3.80 18.27 -23.44
CA PRO A 425 -5.10 18.87 -23.65
C PRO A 425 -5.13 20.31 -23.15
N PRO A 426 -5.97 21.18 -23.73
CA PRO A 426 -6.16 22.54 -23.26
C PRO A 426 -6.70 22.52 -21.84
N LYS A 427 -6.32 23.51 -21.03
CA LYS A 427 -6.82 23.63 -19.66
C LYS A 427 -7.56 24.95 -19.49
N ALA A 428 -8.76 24.89 -18.93
CA ALA A 428 -9.56 26.09 -18.70
C ALA A 428 -8.81 27.09 -17.81
N GLY A 429 -8.66 28.32 -18.30
CA GLY A 429 -8.13 29.44 -17.54
C GLY A 429 -6.65 29.78 -17.75
N TYR A 430 -5.90 29.04 -18.59
CA TYR A 430 -4.55 29.42 -19.00
C TYR A 430 -4.10 28.74 -20.31
N ASN A 431 -3.03 29.26 -20.93
CA ASN A 431 -2.42 28.71 -22.14
C ASN A 431 -1.43 27.59 -21.80
N ARG A 432 -1.30 26.59 -22.65
CA ARG A 432 -0.36 25.49 -22.47
C ARG A 432 0.37 25.17 -23.77
N VAL A 433 1.67 24.90 -23.68
CA VAL A 433 2.44 24.35 -24.79
C VAL A 433 2.13 22.87 -24.93
N GLY A 434 1.82 22.43 -26.15
CA GLY A 434 1.46 21.05 -26.46
C GLY A 434 0.01 20.87 -26.92
N GLU A 435 -0.75 21.96 -27.05
CA GLU A 435 -2.16 21.94 -27.49
C GLU A 435 -2.33 21.58 -28.98
N THR A 436 -1.27 21.59 -29.78
CA THR A 436 -1.30 21.13 -31.18
C THR A 436 -0.05 20.35 -31.56
N HIS A 437 -0.19 19.41 -32.49
CA HIS A 437 0.94 18.64 -33.03
C HIS A 437 1.99 19.53 -33.69
N GLU A 438 1.56 20.58 -34.40
CA GLU A 438 2.46 21.53 -35.06
C GLU A 438 3.31 22.28 -34.05
N GLN A 439 2.74 22.71 -32.91
CA GLN A 439 3.48 23.43 -31.88
C GLN A 439 4.56 22.55 -31.24
N VAL A 440 4.21 21.30 -30.89
CA VAL A 440 5.18 20.33 -30.35
C VAL A 440 6.30 20.09 -31.35
N LEU A 441 5.96 19.88 -32.61
CA LEU A 441 6.91 19.59 -33.68
C LEU A 441 7.83 20.78 -33.98
N GLU A 442 7.30 22.01 -33.96
CA GLU A 442 8.08 23.25 -34.15
C GLU A 442 9.15 23.40 -33.07
N ILE A 443 8.80 23.17 -31.79
CA ILE A 443 9.75 23.25 -30.68
C ILE A 443 10.85 22.17 -30.80
N VAL A 444 10.45 20.91 -31.03
CA VAL A 444 11.39 19.78 -31.16
C VAL A 444 12.34 19.98 -32.35
N ARG A 445 11.81 20.39 -33.51
CA ARG A 445 12.63 20.69 -34.69
C ARG A 445 13.51 21.92 -34.52
N GLY A 446 13.01 22.94 -33.82
CA GLY A 446 13.74 24.18 -33.56
C GLY A 446 15.02 23.96 -32.75
N LEU A 447 15.00 23.05 -31.77
CA LEU A 447 16.21 22.66 -31.03
C LEU A 447 17.14 21.75 -31.84
N ASN A 448 16.59 20.97 -32.79
CA ASN A 448 17.31 20.08 -33.70
C ASN A 448 18.34 19.18 -32.98
N HIS A 449 17.94 18.59 -31.85
CA HIS A 449 18.84 17.80 -31.01
C HIS A 449 18.53 16.30 -31.12
N PRO A 450 19.52 15.41 -31.33
CA PRO A 450 19.27 13.98 -31.61
C PRO A 450 18.63 13.20 -30.46
N ARG A 451 18.72 13.74 -29.23
CA ARG A 451 18.08 13.17 -28.03
C ARG A 451 16.73 13.80 -27.67
N LEU A 452 16.23 14.76 -28.44
CA LEU A 452 14.92 15.37 -28.22
C LEU A 452 13.94 14.85 -29.25
N ASN A 453 12.84 14.28 -28.80
CA ASN A 453 11.80 13.70 -29.65
C ASN A 453 10.40 14.01 -29.08
N VAL A 454 9.37 13.40 -29.64
CA VAL A 454 7.98 13.60 -29.23
C VAL A 454 7.47 12.41 -28.42
N CYS A 455 6.78 12.71 -27.30
CA CYS A 455 5.82 11.79 -26.69
C CYS A 455 4.44 12.08 -27.31
N TRP A 456 3.82 11.08 -27.93
CA TRP A 456 2.46 11.20 -28.43
C TRP A 456 1.49 10.54 -27.47
N ASP A 457 0.74 11.34 -26.73
CA ASP A 457 -0.40 10.88 -25.95
C ASP A 457 -1.65 10.77 -26.85
N LEU A 458 -2.12 9.55 -27.04
CA LEU A 458 -3.25 9.24 -27.91
C LEU A 458 -4.60 9.61 -27.29
N GLY A 459 -4.72 9.56 -25.97
CA GLY A 459 -5.97 9.85 -25.28
C GLY A 459 -6.20 11.35 -25.15
N HIS A 460 -5.15 12.11 -24.87
CA HIS A 460 -5.15 13.57 -24.92
C HIS A 460 -5.57 14.12 -26.29
N ASP A 461 -5.17 13.47 -27.39
CA ASP A 461 -5.64 13.83 -28.74
C ASP A 461 -7.16 13.72 -28.87
N VAL A 462 -7.75 12.63 -28.38
CA VAL A 462 -9.20 12.42 -28.44
C VAL A 462 -9.93 13.44 -27.59
N LEU A 463 -9.42 13.75 -26.39
CA LEU A 463 -9.96 14.82 -25.53
C LEU A 463 -9.91 16.20 -26.19
N GLN A 464 -8.96 16.41 -27.11
CA GLN A 464 -8.83 17.63 -27.92
C GLN A 464 -9.70 17.63 -29.18
N GLY A 465 -10.38 16.51 -29.48
CA GLY A 465 -11.17 16.33 -30.70
C GLY A 465 -10.35 15.88 -31.92
N TYR A 466 -9.08 15.56 -31.76
CA TYR A 466 -8.25 14.98 -32.80
C TYR A 466 -8.58 13.49 -32.98
N THR A 467 -9.23 13.16 -34.09
CA THR A 467 -9.58 11.77 -34.48
C THR A 467 -8.89 11.29 -35.75
N GLN A 468 -8.17 12.21 -36.42
CA GLN A 468 -7.38 11.93 -37.61
C GLN A 468 -5.91 11.77 -37.28
N LEU A 469 -5.18 11.11 -38.18
CA LEU A 469 -3.74 10.94 -38.00
C LEU A 469 -3.04 12.30 -38.13
N PRO A 470 -1.99 12.55 -37.32
CA PRO A 470 -1.14 13.71 -37.48
C PRO A 470 -0.33 13.62 -38.78
N SER A 471 0.41 14.68 -39.10
CA SER A 471 1.30 14.71 -40.26
C SER A 471 2.36 13.59 -40.20
N GLU A 472 2.84 13.13 -41.36
CA GLU A 472 3.94 12.14 -41.41
C GLU A 472 5.19 12.61 -40.66
N ASP A 473 5.42 13.92 -40.69
CA ASP A 473 6.52 14.59 -40.05
C ASP A 473 6.45 14.49 -38.53
N PHE A 474 5.25 14.63 -37.96
CA PHE A 474 5.00 14.37 -36.55
C PHE A 474 5.24 12.89 -36.23
N LEU A 475 4.65 11.96 -36.99
CA LEU A 475 4.81 10.52 -36.78
C LEU A 475 6.28 10.07 -36.78
N LYS A 476 7.11 10.65 -37.67
CA LYS A 476 8.56 10.36 -37.73
C LYS A 476 9.32 10.87 -36.51
N ALA A 477 8.83 11.92 -35.85
CA ALA A 477 9.42 12.51 -34.64
C ALA A 477 9.00 11.79 -33.34
N VAL A 478 7.95 10.96 -33.37
CA VAL A 478 7.51 10.20 -32.19
C VAL A 478 8.53 9.12 -31.82
N ARG A 479 8.94 9.11 -30.55
CA ARG A 479 9.79 8.06 -29.95
C ARG A 479 9.25 7.52 -28.63
N HIS A 480 8.15 8.08 -28.13
CA HIS A 480 7.43 7.60 -26.96
C HIS A 480 5.93 7.80 -27.19
N VAL A 481 5.10 6.91 -26.64
CA VAL A 481 3.64 6.96 -26.81
C VAL A 481 2.98 6.71 -25.48
N HIS A 482 2.12 7.62 -25.07
CA HIS A 482 1.19 7.38 -23.97
C HIS A 482 -0.14 6.92 -24.55
N ILE A 483 -0.67 5.84 -23.97
CA ILE A 483 -1.91 5.25 -24.41
C ILE A 483 -2.78 4.93 -23.21
N HIS A 484 -4.03 5.36 -23.29
CA HIS A 484 -5.07 5.00 -22.36
C HIS A 484 -6.43 5.13 -23.06
N ASP A 485 -7.45 4.56 -22.47
CA ASP A 485 -8.83 4.69 -22.94
C ASP A 485 -9.56 5.78 -22.16
N ILE A 486 -10.74 6.12 -22.67
CA ILE A 486 -11.64 7.12 -22.10
C ILE A 486 -13.00 6.44 -21.91
N ASN A 487 -13.60 6.55 -20.73
CA ASN A 487 -14.93 5.98 -20.50
C ASN A 487 -16.04 6.84 -21.12
N ASP A 488 -17.28 6.35 -21.10
CA ASP A 488 -18.43 7.06 -21.68
C ASP A 488 -18.77 8.38 -20.97
N ALA A 489 -18.24 8.60 -19.76
CA ALA A 489 -18.37 9.85 -19.01
C ALA A 489 -17.27 10.88 -19.34
N GLY A 490 -16.32 10.54 -20.22
CA GLY A 490 -15.19 11.40 -20.59
C GLY A 490 -14.03 11.40 -19.58
N GLU A 491 -14.02 10.49 -18.61
CA GLU A 491 -12.87 10.28 -17.74
C GLU A 491 -11.81 9.45 -18.48
N ASP A 492 -10.56 9.93 -18.50
CA ASP A 492 -9.43 9.33 -19.20
C ASP A 492 -8.55 8.46 -18.27
N HIS A 493 -7.41 7.96 -18.78
CA HIS A 493 -6.45 7.12 -18.05
C HIS A 493 -7.00 5.74 -17.60
N PHE A 494 -7.88 5.13 -18.40
CA PHE A 494 -8.34 3.75 -18.20
C PHE A 494 -7.55 2.74 -19.06
N PRO A 495 -7.56 1.44 -18.70
CA PRO A 495 -7.12 0.37 -19.60
C PRO A 495 -7.97 0.35 -20.89
N LEU A 496 -7.49 -0.34 -21.94
CA LEU A 496 -8.10 -0.37 -23.28
C LEU A 496 -9.38 -1.22 -23.34
N VAL A 497 -10.41 -0.80 -22.62
CA VAL A 497 -11.65 -1.57 -22.39
C VAL A 497 -12.92 -0.92 -22.92
N TYR A 498 -12.89 0.38 -23.20
CA TYR A 498 -14.06 1.14 -23.66
C TYR A 498 -14.09 1.31 -25.19
N GLY A 499 -12.92 1.35 -25.84
CA GLY A 499 -12.79 1.46 -27.28
C GLY A 499 -13.04 2.87 -27.83
N ASN A 500 -12.97 3.89 -26.99
CA ASN A 500 -13.25 5.28 -27.37
C ASN A 500 -12.03 6.00 -27.95
N VAL A 501 -10.83 5.44 -27.77
CA VAL A 501 -9.58 5.95 -28.37
C VAL A 501 -9.19 5.10 -29.59
N PRO A 502 -8.89 5.69 -30.78
CA PRO A 502 -8.60 4.96 -32.02
C PRO A 502 -7.16 4.41 -32.07
N TRP A 503 -6.71 3.79 -30.99
CA TRP A 503 -5.32 3.43 -30.78
C TRP A 503 -4.78 2.40 -31.80
N GLN A 504 -5.60 1.46 -32.30
CA GLN A 504 -5.12 0.50 -33.31
C GLN A 504 -4.75 1.20 -34.62
N LYS A 505 -5.52 2.22 -35.03
CA LYS A 505 -5.26 3.02 -36.23
C LYS A 505 -3.94 3.78 -36.06
N ASN A 506 -3.76 4.39 -34.89
CA ASN A 506 -2.60 5.23 -34.56
C ASN A 506 -1.30 4.42 -34.46
N LEU A 507 -1.31 3.27 -33.76
CA LEU A 507 -0.15 2.39 -33.67
C LEU A 507 0.26 1.80 -35.04
N ARG A 508 -0.70 1.48 -35.92
CA ARG A 508 -0.39 1.05 -37.29
C ARG A 508 0.24 2.16 -38.12
N ALA A 509 -0.18 3.41 -37.93
CA ALA A 509 0.43 4.55 -38.61
C ALA A 509 1.88 4.77 -38.14
N LEU A 510 2.14 4.69 -36.83
CA LEU A 510 3.49 4.72 -36.27
C LEU A 510 4.37 3.59 -36.80
N LYS A 511 3.84 2.37 -36.90
CA LYS A 511 4.54 1.24 -37.49
C LYS A 511 4.95 1.51 -38.94
N ARG A 512 4.05 2.08 -39.77
CA ARG A 512 4.37 2.50 -41.15
C ARG A 512 5.41 3.62 -41.21
N ALA A 513 5.48 4.45 -40.17
CA ALA A 513 6.49 5.49 -40.00
C ALA A 513 7.82 4.98 -39.40
N ASN A 514 8.01 3.65 -39.30
CA ASN A 514 9.21 3.00 -38.70
C ASN A 514 9.46 3.39 -37.24
N PHE A 515 8.39 3.52 -36.44
CA PHE A 515 8.48 3.73 -35.01
C PHE A 515 9.30 2.62 -34.32
N SER A 516 10.25 3.03 -33.47
CA SER A 516 11.15 2.15 -32.72
C SER A 516 11.25 2.52 -31.23
N GLY A 517 10.26 3.28 -30.75
CA GLY A 517 10.18 3.78 -29.38
C GLY A 517 9.43 2.87 -28.41
N ALA A 518 9.09 3.41 -27.24
CA ALA A 518 8.26 2.73 -26.24
C ALA A 518 6.78 3.16 -26.33
N VAL A 519 5.89 2.24 -25.99
CA VAL A 519 4.45 2.49 -25.83
C VAL A 519 4.12 2.20 -24.38
N THR A 520 3.83 3.26 -23.61
CA THR A 520 3.49 3.21 -22.19
C THR A 520 1.98 3.32 -22.04
N MET A 521 1.36 2.36 -21.36
CA MET A 521 -0.04 2.46 -21.00
C MET A 521 -0.17 3.26 -19.70
N GLU A 522 -0.72 4.47 -19.78
CA GLU A 522 -0.82 5.40 -18.65
C GLU A 522 -2.15 5.24 -17.92
N ILE A 523 -2.09 4.75 -16.68
CA ILE A 523 -3.28 4.37 -15.94
C ILE A 523 -3.36 5.16 -14.64
N ASN A 524 -4.52 5.79 -14.40
CA ASN A 524 -4.81 6.39 -13.11
C ASN A 524 -5.26 5.31 -12.13
N GLY A 525 -4.43 5.00 -11.14
CA GLY A 525 -4.69 3.93 -10.17
C GLY A 525 -6.03 4.04 -9.44
N HIS A 526 -6.47 5.25 -9.07
CA HIS A 526 -7.74 5.48 -8.38
C HIS A 526 -8.97 5.23 -9.27
N ARG A 527 -8.85 5.48 -10.57
CA ARG A 527 -9.92 5.21 -11.53
C ARG A 527 -9.92 3.74 -11.92
N ALA A 528 -8.75 3.18 -12.17
CA ALA A 528 -8.55 1.80 -12.53
C ALA A 528 -8.95 0.83 -11.41
N SER A 529 -8.80 1.21 -10.14
CA SER A 529 -9.27 0.41 -9.00
C SER A 529 -10.80 0.25 -8.95
N ARG A 530 -11.56 1.03 -9.73
CA ARG A 530 -13.02 0.87 -9.88
C ARG A 530 -13.38 -0.28 -10.84
N LEU A 531 -12.41 -0.84 -11.56
CA LEU A 531 -12.62 -1.93 -12.50
C LEU A 531 -12.36 -3.29 -11.84
N ASP A 532 -13.32 -4.21 -11.97
CA ASP A 532 -13.11 -5.61 -11.59
C ASP A 532 -12.01 -6.26 -12.42
N HIS A 533 -11.22 -7.15 -11.81
CA HIS A 533 -10.16 -7.91 -12.47
C HIS A 533 -9.12 -7.04 -13.21
N LEU A 534 -8.73 -5.92 -12.61
CA LEU A 534 -7.83 -4.94 -13.23
C LEU A 534 -6.56 -5.56 -13.85
N GLN A 535 -5.85 -6.43 -13.13
CA GLN A 535 -4.63 -7.07 -13.64
C GLN A 535 -4.88 -7.83 -14.95
N GLN A 536 -5.98 -8.57 -15.03
CA GLN A 536 -6.35 -9.29 -16.25
C GLN A 536 -6.68 -8.30 -17.37
N ARG A 537 -7.43 -7.22 -17.09
CA ARG A 537 -7.75 -6.19 -18.10
C ARG A 537 -6.51 -5.47 -18.62
N LEU A 538 -5.52 -5.24 -17.76
CA LEU A 538 -4.22 -4.70 -18.16
C LEU A 538 -3.47 -5.71 -19.04
N ALA A 539 -3.42 -6.99 -18.65
CA ALA A 539 -2.78 -8.04 -19.44
C ALA A 539 -3.44 -8.21 -20.83
N ASP A 540 -4.77 -8.14 -20.89
CA ASP A 540 -5.53 -8.16 -22.14
C ASP A 540 -5.20 -6.94 -23.01
N SER A 541 -5.12 -5.74 -22.41
CA SER A 541 -4.71 -4.51 -23.10
C SER A 541 -3.30 -4.65 -23.70
N PHE A 542 -2.33 -5.16 -22.94
CA PHE A 542 -0.98 -5.45 -23.43
C PHE A 542 -0.97 -6.47 -24.57
N THR A 543 -1.74 -7.54 -24.44
CA THR A 543 -1.86 -8.58 -25.47
C THR A 543 -2.44 -8.01 -26.76
N MET A 544 -3.48 -7.19 -26.66
CA MET A 544 -4.10 -6.50 -27.80
C MET A 544 -3.14 -5.53 -28.49
N MET A 545 -2.41 -4.70 -27.71
CA MET A 545 -1.40 -3.80 -28.25
C MET A 545 -0.28 -4.57 -28.95
N ARG A 546 0.27 -5.61 -28.29
CA ARG A 546 1.32 -6.46 -28.84
C ARG A 546 0.89 -7.10 -30.15
N LYS A 547 -0.36 -7.56 -30.26
CA LYS A 547 -0.90 -8.10 -31.50
C LYS A 547 -0.90 -7.07 -32.64
N VAL A 548 -1.33 -5.83 -32.38
CA VAL A 548 -1.31 -4.77 -33.42
C VAL A 548 0.12 -4.42 -33.85
N VAL A 549 1.07 -4.43 -32.92
CA VAL A 549 2.48 -4.16 -33.22
C VAL A 549 3.13 -5.35 -33.96
N MET A 550 2.82 -6.59 -33.58
CA MET A 550 3.42 -7.81 -34.14
C MET A 550 2.77 -8.32 -35.43
N ASP A 551 1.46 -8.12 -35.63
CA ASP A 551 0.76 -8.58 -36.83
C ASP A 551 1.38 -7.91 -38.06
N THR A 552 2.02 -8.73 -38.90
CA THR A 552 2.39 -8.40 -40.28
C THR A 552 1.11 -8.22 -41.08
N VAL A 553 0.87 -6.99 -41.54
CA VAL A 553 -0.05 -6.76 -42.67
C VAL A 553 0.65 -7.19 -43.94
#